data_AF-A0A838PED0-F1
#
_entry.id   AF-A0A838PED0-F1
#
_cell.length_a   1.000
_cell.length_b   1.000
_cell.length_c   1.000
_cell.angle_alpha   90.00
_cell.angle_beta   90.00
_cell.angle_gamma   90.00
#
_symmetry.space_group_name_H-M   'P 1'
#
loop_
_entity.id
_entity.type
_entity.pdbx_description
1 polymer ?
#
loop_
_entity_poly.entity_id
_entity_poly.type
_entity_poly.pdbx_seq_one_letter_code
_entity_poly.pdbx_strand_id
1 'polypeptide(L)'
;MAESGQALCVVNTRRDAFELWNVLHRNLPESEQHSLFHLSSWMCAQNRFDLLGDERAIDEDTIRALLKRGSPCRVVSTQLIETGVDVDFPRVYRALAPLDSIVQAAGRCNREGRLTDELGQPALGEVILFTPEESRLPPGIYQTATGITSTLLQQINEQQLAADHQLFERYFTQLYQYADTDAKALQELRAGFNFRTVAREAKVITDDTLPVIVPYKDGKKSDGVKLVREIRDKGREKFSKYDLRRLQRYMVNLRSRDFLLLQSLEQVRELFPNWELYVLAEGFYDKRFGVILHQRSEEDFIL
;
A
#
# COMPACT_ATOMS: atom_id res chain seq x y z
N MET A 1 -13.52 -7.51 13.10
CA MET A 1 -13.38 -6.29 12.28
C MET A 1 -14.71 -5.60 11.99
N ALA A 2 -15.75 -6.28 11.48
CA ALA A 2 -17.05 -5.64 11.22
C ALA A 2 -17.66 -5.01 12.49
N GLU A 3 -17.58 -5.71 13.62
CA GLU A 3 -18.05 -5.20 14.93
C GLU A 3 -17.09 -4.21 15.59
N SER A 4 -15.87 -4.06 15.06
CA SER A 4 -14.90 -3.12 15.62
C SER A 4 -15.22 -1.74 15.11
N GLY A 5 -15.38 -0.75 16.01
CA GLY A 5 -15.62 0.64 15.61
C GLY A 5 -14.50 1.13 14.69
N GLN A 6 -13.26 1.14 15.18
CA GLN A 6 -12.09 1.55 14.40
C GLN A 6 -11.10 0.41 14.27
N ALA A 7 -10.76 0.03 13.03
CA ALA A 7 -9.81 -1.05 12.77
C ALA A 7 -9.07 -0.90 11.45
N LEU A 8 -7.77 -1.22 11.48
CA LEU A 8 -6.95 -1.42 10.30
C LEU A 8 -6.76 -2.93 10.10
N CYS A 9 -6.90 -3.43 8.87
CA CYS A 9 -6.51 -4.78 8.50
C CYS A 9 -5.48 -4.71 7.37
N VAL A 10 -4.32 -5.33 7.59
CA VAL A 10 -3.22 -5.39 6.64
C VAL A 10 -3.06 -6.82 6.14
N VAL A 11 -3.17 -6.99 4.82
CA VAL A 11 -3.04 -8.28 4.14
C VAL A 11 -1.92 -8.26 3.12
N ASN A 12 -1.47 -9.44 2.71
CA ASN A 12 -0.24 -9.60 1.93
C ASN A 12 -0.41 -9.29 0.45
N THR A 13 -1.62 -9.42 -0.10
CA THR A 13 -1.88 -9.17 -1.52
C THR A 13 -3.08 -8.26 -1.73
N ARG A 14 -3.09 -7.60 -2.89
CA ARG A 14 -4.24 -6.78 -3.31
C ARG A 14 -5.49 -7.61 -3.54
N ARG A 15 -5.32 -8.89 -3.91
CA ARG A 15 -6.43 -9.82 -4.09
C ARG A 15 -7.12 -10.08 -2.75
N ASP A 16 -6.34 -10.44 -1.72
CA ASP A 16 -6.89 -10.66 -0.37
C ASP A 16 -7.53 -9.38 0.17
N ALA A 17 -6.93 -8.21 -0.12
CA ALA A 17 -7.48 -6.92 0.31
C ALA A 17 -8.84 -6.63 -0.35
N PHE A 18 -8.97 -6.94 -1.64
CA PHE A 18 -10.22 -6.80 -2.37
C PHE A 18 -11.29 -7.78 -1.86
N GLU A 19 -10.93 -9.06 -1.71
CA GLU A 19 -11.84 -10.11 -1.22
C GLU A 19 -12.34 -9.76 0.19
N LEU A 20 -11.45 -9.37 1.10
CA LEU A 20 -11.81 -8.96 2.45
C LEU A 20 -12.69 -7.69 2.45
N TRP A 21 -12.35 -6.69 1.62
CA TRP A 21 -13.15 -5.47 1.52
C TRP A 21 -14.59 -5.79 1.09
N ASN A 22 -14.78 -6.65 0.08
CA ASN A 22 -16.13 -7.05 -0.37
C ASN A 22 -16.91 -7.80 0.71
N VAL A 23 -16.24 -8.69 1.45
CA VAL A 23 -16.87 -9.38 2.58
C VAL A 23 -17.29 -8.38 3.65
N LEU A 24 -16.42 -7.44 4.03
CA LEU A 24 -16.77 -6.41 5.01
C LEU A 24 -17.91 -5.53 4.52
N HIS A 25 -17.87 -5.07 3.27
CA HIS A 25 -18.89 -4.19 2.71
C HIS A 25 -20.30 -4.80 2.79
N ARG A 26 -20.42 -6.09 2.43
CA ARG A 26 -21.69 -6.84 2.51
C ARG A 26 -22.18 -7.09 3.95
N ASN A 27 -21.26 -7.18 4.90
CA ASN A 27 -21.59 -7.45 6.32
C ASN A 27 -21.75 -6.16 7.16
N LEU A 28 -21.43 -4.99 6.62
CA LEU A 28 -21.60 -3.72 7.31
C LEU A 28 -23.01 -3.14 7.04
N PRO A 29 -23.62 -2.50 8.04
CA PRO A 29 -24.84 -1.70 7.83
C PRO A 29 -24.61 -0.67 6.74
N GLU A 30 -25.63 -0.40 5.92
CA GLU A 30 -25.57 0.60 4.84
C GLU A 30 -25.09 1.97 5.35
N SER A 31 -25.53 2.35 6.54
CA SER A 31 -25.12 3.58 7.23
C SER A 31 -23.62 3.66 7.52
N GLU A 32 -22.91 2.54 7.61
CA GLU A 32 -21.47 2.48 7.91
C GLU A 32 -20.60 2.16 6.70
N GLN A 33 -21.19 1.80 5.55
CA GLN A 33 -20.41 1.42 4.36
C GLN A 33 -19.49 2.55 3.86
N HIS A 34 -19.87 3.82 4.06
CA HIS A 34 -19.04 4.98 3.72
C HIS A 34 -17.75 5.08 4.56
N SER A 35 -17.69 4.38 5.70
CA SER A 35 -16.54 4.35 6.61
C SER A 35 -15.57 3.17 6.34
N LEU A 36 -15.81 2.40 5.28
CA LEU A 36 -14.96 1.31 4.85
C LEU A 36 -14.04 1.75 3.71
N PHE A 37 -12.74 1.77 3.97
CA PHE A 37 -11.72 2.21 3.03
C PHE A 37 -10.84 1.06 2.57
N HIS A 38 -10.29 1.22 1.37
CA HIS A 38 -9.19 0.41 0.87
C HIS A 38 -7.98 1.31 0.62
N LEU A 39 -6.78 0.80 0.91
CA LEU A 39 -5.52 1.48 0.59
C LEU A 39 -4.55 0.50 -0.07
N SER A 40 -4.02 0.86 -1.23
CA SER A 40 -2.97 0.08 -1.89
C SER A 40 -2.02 0.95 -2.71
N SER A 41 -0.87 0.38 -3.06
CA SER A 41 0.13 1.03 -3.90
C SER A 41 -0.35 1.33 -5.32
N TRP A 42 -1.51 0.80 -5.72
CA TRP A 42 -2.10 0.99 -7.05
C TRP A 42 -3.04 2.20 -7.14
N MET A 43 -3.25 2.89 -6.03
CA MET A 43 -3.86 4.21 -6.00
C MET A 43 -2.80 5.27 -6.25
N CYS A 44 -3.13 6.35 -6.97
CA CYS A 44 -2.20 7.47 -7.11
C CYS A 44 -2.08 8.27 -5.79
N ALA A 45 -1.04 9.10 -5.69
CA ALA A 45 -0.80 9.87 -4.48
C ALA A 45 -1.96 10.82 -4.14
N GLN A 46 -2.60 11.44 -5.13
CA GLN A 46 -3.77 12.28 -4.94
C GLN A 46 -4.95 11.48 -4.38
N ASN A 47 -5.26 10.31 -4.94
CA ASN A 47 -6.32 9.44 -4.44
C ASN A 47 -6.12 9.03 -2.99
N ARG A 48 -4.88 8.65 -2.61
CA ARG A 48 -4.58 8.31 -1.22
C ARG A 48 -4.70 9.51 -0.31
N PHE A 49 -4.26 10.69 -0.77
CA PHE A 49 -4.38 11.93 -0.02
C PHE A 49 -5.86 12.26 0.26
N ASP A 50 -6.73 12.12 -0.74
CA ASP A 50 -8.16 12.40 -0.59
C ASP A 50 -8.82 11.42 0.39
N LEU A 51 -8.48 10.13 0.37
CA LEU A 51 -9.01 9.15 1.33
C LEU A 51 -8.48 9.38 2.76
N LEU A 52 -7.19 9.70 2.89
CA LEU A 52 -6.55 9.92 4.19
C LEU A 52 -7.03 11.23 4.84
N GLY A 53 -7.24 12.26 4.02
CA GLY A 53 -7.55 13.61 4.46
C GLY A 53 -6.33 14.42 4.89
N ASP A 54 -6.51 15.74 4.90
CA ASP A 54 -5.56 16.69 5.46
C ASP A 54 -5.95 16.99 6.91
N GLU A 55 -4.97 17.02 7.81
CA GLU A 55 -5.20 17.43 9.21
C GLU A 55 -5.69 18.87 9.32
N ARG A 56 -5.46 19.69 8.29
CA ARG A 56 -5.78 21.13 8.24
C ARG A 56 -7.07 21.45 7.48
N ALA A 57 -7.63 20.51 6.73
CA ALA A 57 -8.84 20.72 5.93
C ALA A 57 -9.83 19.57 6.16
N ILE A 58 -10.94 19.89 6.83
CA ILE A 58 -11.91 18.91 7.30
C ILE A 58 -12.79 18.50 6.12
N ASP A 59 -12.37 17.46 5.41
CA ASP A 59 -13.32 16.58 4.75
C ASP A 59 -13.74 15.52 5.80
N GLU A 60 -15.00 15.62 6.22
CA GLU A 60 -15.55 14.83 7.32
C GLU A 60 -15.53 13.33 6.99
N ASP A 61 -15.52 12.93 5.73
CA ASP A 61 -15.60 11.51 5.35
C ASP A 61 -14.22 10.88 5.09
N THR A 62 -13.16 11.47 5.64
CA THR A 62 -11.78 10.96 5.51
C THR A 62 -11.35 10.10 6.68
N ILE A 63 -10.37 9.22 6.45
CA ILE A 63 -9.84 8.30 7.46
C ILE A 63 -9.39 9.06 8.72
N ARG A 64 -8.58 10.12 8.58
CA ARG A 64 -8.09 10.88 9.74
C ARG A 64 -9.21 11.60 10.48
N ALA A 65 -10.19 12.15 9.77
CA ALA A 65 -11.33 12.81 10.39
C ALA A 65 -12.20 11.82 11.18
N LEU A 66 -12.44 10.63 10.62
CA LEU A 66 -13.19 9.54 11.27
C LEU A 66 -12.47 9.02 12.52
N LEU A 67 -11.15 8.80 12.42
CA LEU A 67 -10.30 8.38 13.53
C LEU A 67 -10.37 9.37 14.68
N LYS A 68 -10.15 10.66 14.40
CA LYS A 68 -10.15 11.73 15.39
C LYS A 68 -11.46 11.87 16.16
N ARG A 69 -12.60 11.61 15.53
CA ARG A 69 -13.93 11.72 16.14
C ARG A 69 -14.43 10.45 16.83
N GLY A 70 -13.64 9.37 16.82
CA GLY A 70 -14.08 8.09 17.38
C GLY A 70 -15.20 7.41 16.58
N SER A 71 -15.46 7.84 15.34
CA SER A 71 -16.49 7.24 14.49
C SER A 71 -16.02 5.91 13.90
N PRO A 72 -16.94 5.04 13.46
CA PRO A 72 -16.59 3.84 12.74
C PRO A 72 -15.61 4.14 11.60
N CYS A 73 -14.52 3.38 11.50
CA CYS A 73 -13.50 3.57 10.46
C CYS A 73 -12.75 2.26 10.25
N ARG A 74 -12.99 1.63 9.11
CA ARG A 74 -12.42 0.32 8.80
C ARG A 74 -11.57 0.46 7.56
N VAL A 75 -10.29 0.12 7.65
CA VAL A 75 -9.35 0.25 6.54
C VAL A 75 -8.78 -1.11 6.21
N VAL A 76 -8.95 -1.56 4.97
CA VAL A 76 -8.27 -2.75 4.43
C VAL A 76 -7.11 -2.29 3.57
N SER A 77 -5.89 -2.61 3.97
CA SER A 77 -4.67 -2.19 3.28
C SER A 77 -3.79 -3.37 2.90
N THR A 78 -2.93 -3.15 1.90
CA THR A 78 -1.71 -3.94 1.73
C THR A 78 -0.54 -3.36 2.53
N GLN A 79 0.70 -3.77 2.26
CA GLN A 79 1.93 -3.27 2.90
C GLN A 79 2.17 -1.75 2.71
N LEU A 80 1.35 -1.06 1.91
CA LEU A 80 1.42 0.40 1.78
C LEU A 80 1.37 1.11 3.14
N ILE A 81 0.54 0.65 4.08
CA ILE A 81 0.38 1.31 5.38
C ILE A 81 1.60 1.12 6.31
N GLU A 82 2.42 0.10 6.04
CA GLU A 82 3.61 -0.19 6.84
C GLU A 82 4.61 0.98 6.74
N THR A 83 4.67 1.67 5.60
CA THR A 83 5.59 2.79 5.35
C THR A 83 4.88 4.07 4.89
N GLY A 84 5.14 5.18 5.57
CA GLY A 84 4.80 6.52 5.06
C GLY A 84 3.33 6.96 5.16
N VAL A 85 2.46 6.22 5.87
CA VAL A 85 1.10 6.66 6.19
C VAL A 85 0.96 6.91 7.68
N ASP A 86 0.57 8.14 8.03
CA ASP A 86 0.40 8.57 9.41
C ASP A 86 -1.06 8.42 9.86
N VAL A 87 -1.34 7.27 10.47
CA VAL A 87 -2.63 6.86 11.04
C VAL A 87 -2.40 6.11 12.35
N ASP A 88 -3.37 6.20 13.24
CA ASP A 88 -3.36 5.53 14.54
C ASP A 88 -4.72 4.87 14.81
N PHE A 89 -4.72 3.55 15.00
CA PHE A 89 -5.93 2.75 15.21
C PHE A 89 -5.91 2.07 16.59
N PRO A 90 -7.05 1.91 17.26
CA PRO A 90 -7.11 1.14 18.50
C PRO A 90 -6.91 -0.37 18.27
N ARG A 91 -7.18 -0.85 17.06
CA ARG A 91 -7.05 -2.27 16.69
C ARG A 91 -6.43 -2.43 15.30
N VAL A 92 -5.44 -3.31 15.20
CA VAL A 92 -4.79 -3.69 13.94
C VAL A 92 -4.86 -5.20 13.76
N TYR A 93 -5.45 -5.65 12.65
CA TYR A 93 -5.36 -7.02 12.18
C TYR A 93 -4.23 -7.12 11.17
N ARG A 94 -3.34 -8.11 11.31
CA ARG A 94 -2.24 -8.33 10.36
C ARG A 94 -2.22 -9.79 9.93
N ALA A 95 -2.37 -10.03 8.63
CA ALA A 95 -2.13 -11.36 8.08
C ALA A 95 -0.67 -11.77 8.35
N LEU A 96 -0.40 -13.05 8.61
CA LEU A 96 0.95 -13.55 8.86
C LEU A 96 1.90 -13.13 7.73
N ALA A 97 3.06 -12.58 8.12
CA ALA A 97 3.98 -11.87 7.24
C ALA A 97 5.39 -11.90 7.83
N PRO A 98 6.41 -11.35 7.14
CA PRO A 98 7.74 -11.14 7.72
C PRO A 98 7.65 -10.39 9.06
N LEU A 99 8.53 -10.72 10.01
CA LEU A 99 8.47 -10.21 11.38
C LEU A 99 8.58 -8.68 11.42
N ASP A 100 9.42 -8.11 10.57
CA ASP A 100 9.59 -6.67 10.40
C ASP A 100 8.31 -5.98 9.87
N SER A 101 7.61 -6.60 8.91
CA SER A 101 6.30 -6.12 8.45
C SER A 101 5.24 -6.15 9.55
N ILE A 102 5.25 -7.19 10.40
CA ILE A 102 4.34 -7.29 11.55
C ILE A 102 4.56 -6.12 12.51
N VAL A 103 5.81 -5.84 12.86
CA VAL A 103 6.14 -4.75 13.80
C VAL A 103 5.87 -3.38 13.19
N GLN A 104 6.11 -3.19 11.89
CA GLN A 104 5.74 -1.95 11.20
C GLN A 104 4.22 -1.71 11.20
N ALA A 105 3.40 -2.75 11.02
CA ALA A 105 1.95 -2.66 11.12
C ALA A 105 1.49 -2.42 12.57
N ALA A 106 2.12 -3.08 13.55
CA ALA A 106 1.87 -2.86 14.97
C ALA A 106 2.15 -1.41 15.40
N GLY A 107 3.15 -0.76 14.78
CA GLY A 107 3.42 0.67 14.96
C GLY A 107 2.31 1.62 14.46
N ARG A 108 1.21 1.11 13.89
CA ARG A 108 -0.01 1.85 13.57
C ARG A 108 -1.14 1.61 14.58
N CYS A 109 -0.87 0.82 15.63
CA CYS A 109 -1.82 0.51 16.69
C CYS A 109 -1.49 1.28 17.96
N ASN A 110 -2.42 2.11 18.43
CA ASN A 110 -2.26 3.01 19.59
C ASN A 110 -0.87 3.67 19.64
N ARG A 111 -0.39 4.12 18.48
CA ARG A 111 0.94 4.67 18.25
C ARG A 111 1.21 5.87 19.13
N GLU A 112 0.19 6.69 19.37
CA GLU A 112 0.32 7.90 20.18
C GLU A 112 -0.02 7.66 21.66
N GLY A 113 -0.38 6.43 22.03
CA GLY A 113 -0.66 6.04 23.42
C GLY A 113 -1.87 6.74 24.03
N ARG A 114 -2.81 7.20 23.19
CA ARG A 114 -3.95 8.02 23.61
C ARG A 114 -5.23 7.22 23.87
N LEU A 115 -5.22 5.92 23.62
CA LEU A 115 -6.39 5.09 23.88
C LEU A 115 -6.70 5.07 25.38
N THR A 116 -7.97 5.23 25.73
CA THR A 116 -8.45 5.15 27.12
C THR A 116 -9.61 4.18 27.24
N ASP A 117 -9.76 3.56 28.40
CA ASP A 117 -10.94 2.76 28.75
C ASP A 117 -12.15 3.64 29.11
N GLU A 118 -13.26 3.01 29.49
CA GLU A 118 -14.51 3.68 29.89
C GLU A 118 -14.35 4.58 31.13
N LEU A 119 -13.31 4.35 31.94
CA LEU A 119 -12.98 5.13 33.13
C LEU A 119 -11.94 6.23 32.84
N GLY A 120 -11.56 6.41 31.57
CA GLY A 120 -10.56 7.39 31.14
C GLY A 120 -9.12 7.00 31.49
N GLN A 121 -8.86 5.75 31.89
CA GLN A 121 -7.51 5.27 32.16
C GLN A 121 -6.82 4.85 30.86
N PRO A 122 -5.48 4.97 30.75
CA PRO A 122 -4.74 4.51 29.58
C PRO A 122 -5.03 3.04 29.28
N ALA A 123 -5.40 2.75 28.03
CA ALA A 123 -5.66 1.42 27.52
C ALA A 123 -4.65 1.04 26.43
N LEU A 124 -4.41 -0.26 26.27
CA LEU A 124 -3.53 -0.80 25.24
C LEU A 124 -4.29 -0.98 23.93
N GLY A 125 -3.60 -0.73 22.81
CA GLY A 125 -4.09 -1.13 21.50
C GLY A 125 -3.97 -2.63 21.32
N GLU A 126 -4.77 -3.19 20.40
CA GLU A 126 -4.78 -4.63 20.14
C GLU A 126 -4.26 -4.94 18.73
N VAL A 127 -3.21 -5.76 18.65
CA VAL A 127 -2.67 -6.28 17.40
C VAL A 127 -3.00 -7.76 17.29
N ILE A 128 -3.78 -8.13 16.26
CA ILE A 128 -4.26 -9.49 16.06
C ILE A 128 -3.56 -10.06 14.82
N LEU A 129 -2.72 -11.07 15.03
CA LEU A 129 -2.13 -11.86 13.95
C LEU A 129 -3.08 -12.96 13.52
N PHE A 130 -3.28 -13.11 12.21
CA PHE A 130 -4.11 -14.17 11.66
C PHE A 130 -3.46 -14.79 10.42
N THR A 131 -3.79 -16.04 10.14
CA THR A 131 -3.37 -16.71 8.91
C THR A 131 -4.59 -16.84 8.00
N PRO A 132 -4.59 -16.23 6.80
CA PRO A 132 -5.65 -16.47 5.83
C PRO A 132 -5.73 -17.96 5.45
N GLU A 133 -6.93 -18.50 5.28
CA GLU A 133 -7.14 -19.90 4.86
C GLU A 133 -6.43 -20.20 3.54
N GLU A 134 -6.64 -19.33 2.54
CA GLU A 134 -5.86 -19.32 1.31
C GLU A 134 -4.67 -18.37 1.46
N SER A 135 -3.55 -18.87 2.00
CA SER A 135 -2.34 -18.08 2.17
C SER A 135 -1.64 -17.81 0.83
N ARG A 136 -1.90 -16.64 0.25
CA ARG A 136 -1.25 -16.17 -0.99
C ARG A 136 -0.12 -15.23 -0.61
N LEU A 137 1.07 -15.77 -0.42
CA LEU A 137 2.25 -14.96 -0.11
C LEU A 137 2.94 -14.49 -1.41
N PRO A 138 3.41 -13.22 -1.47
CA PRO A 138 4.39 -12.82 -2.47
C PRO A 138 5.58 -13.80 -2.48
N PRO A 139 5.99 -14.30 -3.67
CA PRO A 139 7.03 -15.31 -3.76
C PRO A 139 8.42 -14.76 -3.41
N GLY A 140 9.39 -15.67 -3.24
CA GLY A 140 10.78 -15.33 -2.97
C GLY A 140 11.04 -15.00 -1.50
N ILE A 141 11.89 -14.00 -1.24
CA ILE A 141 12.34 -13.65 0.12
C ILE A 141 11.16 -13.37 1.06
N TYR A 142 10.08 -12.77 0.58
CA TYR A 142 8.91 -12.47 1.41
C TYR A 142 8.25 -13.76 1.95
N GLN A 143 8.10 -14.78 1.10
CA GLN A 143 7.56 -16.07 1.50
C GLN A 143 8.49 -16.78 2.49
N THR A 144 9.80 -16.79 2.22
CA THR A 144 10.80 -17.39 3.12
C THR A 144 10.81 -16.71 4.48
N ALA A 145 10.85 -15.38 4.51
CA ALA A 145 10.80 -14.58 5.73
C ALA A 145 9.52 -14.85 6.54
N THR A 146 8.36 -14.92 5.88
CA THR A 146 7.09 -15.28 6.54
C THR A 146 7.13 -16.68 7.15
N GLY A 147 7.75 -17.66 6.48
CA GLY A 147 7.92 -19.02 7.02
C GLY A 147 8.82 -19.05 8.26
N ILE A 148 9.91 -18.29 8.26
CA ILE A 148 10.78 -18.11 9.43
C ILE A 148 9.97 -17.47 10.57
N THR A 149 9.22 -16.41 10.30
CA THR A 149 8.36 -15.76 11.28
C THR A 149 7.34 -16.73 11.87
N SER A 150 6.68 -17.54 11.05
CA SER A 150 5.73 -18.56 11.53
C SER A 150 6.37 -19.52 12.53
N THR A 151 7.59 -19.98 12.23
CA THR A 151 8.33 -20.91 13.10
C THR A 151 8.73 -20.24 14.41
N LEU A 152 9.22 -18.99 14.35
CA LEU A 152 9.62 -18.23 15.54
C LEU A 152 8.43 -17.93 16.45
N LEU A 153 7.30 -17.52 15.88
CA LEU A 153 6.08 -17.19 16.64
C LEU A 153 5.49 -18.41 17.36
N GLN A 154 5.71 -19.63 16.87
CA GLN A 154 5.30 -20.86 17.57
C GLN A 154 6.14 -21.15 18.82
N GLN A 155 7.33 -20.53 18.95
CA GLN A 155 8.28 -20.78 20.03
C GLN A 155 8.25 -19.71 21.12
N ILE A 156 7.47 -18.63 20.92
CA ILE A 156 7.40 -17.49 21.82
C ILE A 156 5.95 -17.14 22.13
N ASN A 157 5.75 -16.44 23.24
CA ASN A 157 4.46 -15.82 23.56
C ASN A 157 4.45 -14.32 23.22
N GLU A 158 3.28 -13.69 23.39
CA GLU A 158 3.05 -12.27 23.10
C GLU A 158 3.98 -11.35 23.89
N GLN A 159 4.28 -11.67 25.15
CA GLN A 159 5.17 -10.86 25.99
C GLN A 159 6.62 -10.91 25.48
N GLN A 160 7.08 -12.08 25.04
CA GLN A 160 8.40 -12.24 24.44
C GLN A 160 8.49 -11.51 23.10
N LEU A 161 7.45 -11.56 22.26
CA LEU A 161 7.39 -10.80 21.01
C LEU A 161 7.57 -9.29 21.26
N ALA A 162 6.98 -8.76 22.33
CA ALA A 162 7.05 -7.35 22.66
C ALA A 162 8.37 -6.90 23.32
N ALA A 163 9.02 -7.76 24.11
CA ALA A 163 10.11 -7.37 24.99
C ALA A 163 11.49 -7.97 24.66
N ASP A 164 11.55 -9.06 23.86
CA ASP A 164 12.81 -9.73 23.56
C ASP A 164 13.57 -9.01 22.42
N HIS A 165 14.57 -8.22 22.81
CA HIS A 165 15.43 -7.51 21.86
C HIS A 165 16.29 -8.43 20.98
N GLN A 166 16.52 -9.70 21.37
CA GLN A 166 17.30 -10.66 20.59
C GLN A 166 16.47 -11.34 19.50
N LEU A 167 15.14 -11.21 19.53
CA LEU A 167 14.24 -11.83 18.56
C LEU A 167 14.59 -11.41 17.11
N PHE A 168 14.85 -10.13 16.89
CA PHE A 168 15.20 -9.62 15.57
C PHE A 168 16.56 -10.11 15.09
N GLU A 169 17.54 -10.24 15.97
CA GLU A 169 18.85 -10.80 15.63
C GLU A 169 18.69 -12.26 15.18
N ARG A 170 17.93 -13.08 15.93
CA ARG A 170 17.64 -14.47 15.57
C ARG A 170 16.91 -14.57 14.24
N TYR A 171 15.89 -13.73 14.03
CA TYR A 171 15.11 -13.66 12.80
C TYR A 171 15.98 -13.32 11.58
N PHE A 172 16.73 -12.21 11.63
CA PHE A 172 17.55 -11.79 10.49
C PHE A 172 18.75 -12.71 10.26
N THR A 173 19.33 -13.30 11.31
CA THR A 173 20.38 -14.32 11.18
C THR A 173 19.88 -15.53 10.38
N GLN A 174 18.67 -16.01 10.66
CA GLN A 174 18.07 -17.09 9.87
C GLN A 174 17.74 -16.64 8.45
N LEU A 175 17.14 -15.46 8.28
CA LEU A 175 16.75 -14.95 6.97
C LEU A 175 17.96 -14.78 6.03
N TYR A 176 19.07 -14.25 6.53
CA TYR A 176 20.29 -14.04 5.74
C TYR A 176 21.01 -15.33 5.35
N GLN A 177 20.65 -16.49 5.90
CA GLN A 177 21.12 -17.78 5.38
C GLN A 177 20.46 -18.15 4.05
N TYR A 178 19.27 -17.62 3.78
CA TYR A 178 18.50 -17.89 2.56
C TYR A 178 18.49 -16.70 1.58
N ALA A 179 18.79 -15.49 2.07
CA ALA A 179 18.91 -14.32 1.22
C ALA A 179 20.33 -14.23 0.64
N ASP A 180 20.43 -14.17 -0.68
CA ASP A 180 21.71 -13.86 -1.33
C ASP A 180 22.02 -12.36 -1.14
N THR A 181 22.80 -12.07 -0.09
CA THR A 181 23.15 -10.71 0.32
C THR A 181 24.15 -10.03 -0.61
N ASP A 182 24.79 -10.77 -1.53
CA ASP A 182 25.72 -10.22 -2.52
C ASP A 182 25.55 -10.86 -3.91
N ALA A 183 24.29 -11.05 -4.34
CA ALA A 183 23.95 -11.73 -5.61
C ALA A 183 24.62 -11.14 -6.87
N LYS A 184 25.13 -9.91 -6.79
CA LYS A 184 25.80 -9.21 -7.90
C LYS A 184 27.31 -9.11 -7.71
N ALA A 185 27.89 -9.83 -6.75
CA ALA A 185 29.31 -9.77 -6.37
C ALA A 185 29.80 -8.32 -6.17
N LEU A 186 28.96 -7.49 -5.53
CA LEU A 186 29.26 -6.09 -5.30
C LEU A 186 30.49 -5.94 -4.43
N GLN A 187 30.76 -6.87 -3.51
CA GLN A 187 31.96 -6.81 -2.68
C GLN A 187 33.23 -7.02 -3.50
N GLU A 188 33.22 -7.93 -4.47
CA GLU A 188 34.35 -8.12 -5.40
C GLU A 188 34.56 -6.88 -6.27
N LEU A 189 33.47 -6.33 -6.83
CA LEU A 189 33.53 -5.10 -7.63
C LEU A 189 34.03 -3.91 -6.81
N ARG A 190 33.64 -3.80 -5.53
CA ARG A 190 34.14 -2.78 -4.60
C ARG A 190 35.62 -2.98 -4.30
N ALA A 191 36.07 -4.21 -4.02
CA ALA A 191 37.47 -4.52 -3.78
C ALA A 191 38.34 -4.21 -5.00
N GLY A 192 37.79 -4.37 -6.21
CA GLY A 192 38.43 -3.99 -7.47
C GLY A 192 38.29 -2.51 -7.88
N PHE A 193 37.78 -1.63 -7.00
CA PHE A 193 37.56 -0.20 -7.29
C PHE A 193 36.68 0.10 -8.52
N ASN A 194 35.81 -0.83 -8.93
CA ASN A 194 34.92 -0.72 -10.10
C ASN A 194 33.69 0.15 -9.81
N PHE A 195 33.89 1.37 -9.31
CA PHE A 195 32.83 2.22 -8.75
C PHE A 195 31.69 2.54 -9.73
N ARG A 196 31.98 2.67 -11.03
CA ARG A 196 30.94 2.89 -12.05
C ARG A 196 29.98 1.69 -12.13
N THR A 197 30.52 0.47 -12.12
CA THR A 197 29.72 -0.75 -12.15
C THR A 197 28.99 -0.94 -10.82
N VAL A 198 29.67 -0.74 -9.69
CA VAL A 198 29.04 -0.78 -8.37
C VAL A 198 27.86 0.21 -8.30
N ALA A 199 28.02 1.45 -8.75
CA ALA A 199 26.95 2.44 -8.74
C ALA A 199 25.74 2.04 -9.62
N ARG A 200 25.98 1.30 -10.71
CA ARG A 200 24.91 0.78 -11.56
C ARG A 200 24.21 -0.43 -10.94
N GLU A 201 24.98 -1.33 -10.33
CA GLU A 201 24.50 -2.62 -9.85
C GLU A 201 23.95 -2.59 -8.42
N ALA A 202 24.49 -1.74 -7.54
CA ALA A 202 24.11 -1.58 -6.13
C ALA A 202 22.77 -0.83 -5.96
N LYS A 203 21.77 -1.17 -6.77
CA LYS A 203 20.39 -0.74 -6.61
C LYS A 203 19.70 -1.64 -5.59
N VAL A 204 19.52 -1.13 -4.37
CA VAL A 204 18.81 -1.82 -3.28
C VAL A 204 17.35 -2.10 -3.67
N ILE A 205 16.71 -1.16 -4.36
CA ILE A 205 15.38 -1.32 -4.93
C ILE A 205 15.55 -1.49 -6.45
N THR A 206 15.09 -2.61 -6.98
CA THR A 206 15.06 -2.82 -8.42
C THR A 206 13.98 -1.93 -9.05
N ASP A 207 14.37 -1.11 -10.02
CA ASP A 207 13.45 -0.27 -10.82
C ASP A 207 12.66 -1.14 -11.82
N ASP A 208 11.90 -2.12 -11.32
CA ASP A 208 11.00 -2.96 -12.13
C ASP A 208 9.58 -2.36 -12.20
N THR A 209 9.48 -1.04 -12.13
CA THR A 209 8.20 -0.35 -12.23
C THR A 209 8.26 0.83 -13.17
N LEU A 210 7.19 1.02 -13.93
CA LEU A 210 7.02 2.17 -14.81
C LEU A 210 5.93 3.11 -14.27
N PRO A 211 6.16 4.44 -14.26
CA PRO A 211 5.15 5.40 -13.86
C PRO A 211 4.09 5.56 -14.95
N VAL A 212 2.82 5.44 -14.56
CA VAL A 212 1.66 5.65 -15.42
C VAL A 212 0.76 6.72 -14.82
N ILE A 213 0.42 7.72 -15.62
CA ILE A 213 -0.54 8.76 -15.27
C ILE A 213 -1.94 8.16 -15.31
N VAL A 214 -2.70 8.31 -14.23
CA VAL A 214 -4.04 7.71 -14.10
C VAL A 214 -5.14 8.77 -14.20
N PRO A 215 -6.31 8.41 -14.76
CA PRO A 215 -7.46 9.31 -14.91
C PRO A 215 -8.24 9.46 -13.59
N TYR A 216 -7.55 9.82 -12.50
CA TYR A 216 -8.20 10.01 -11.21
C TYR A 216 -8.90 11.37 -11.14
N LYS A 217 -10.15 11.37 -10.69
CA LYS A 217 -11.01 12.54 -10.53
C LYS A 217 -11.59 12.55 -9.12
N ASP A 218 -11.46 13.68 -8.43
CA ASP A 218 -12.35 14.01 -7.33
C ASP A 218 -13.11 15.30 -7.65
N GLY A 219 -14.44 15.23 -7.55
CA GLY A 219 -15.41 16.18 -8.09
C GLY A 219 -15.33 17.61 -7.56
N LYS A 220 -14.37 17.93 -6.68
CA LYS A 220 -14.28 19.23 -6.00
C LYS A 220 -13.00 20.04 -6.28
N LYS A 221 -11.82 19.44 -6.53
CA LYS A 221 -10.55 20.22 -6.53
C LYS A 221 -9.43 19.73 -7.46
N SER A 222 -9.43 18.46 -7.87
CA SER A 222 -8.23 17.86 -8.48
C SER A 222 -8.65 16.79 -9.51
N ASP A 223 -8.12 16.92 -10.73
CA ASP A 223 -8.60 16.15 -11.88
C ASP A 223 -7.42 15.83 -12.82
N GLY A 224 -6.93 14.60 -12.72
CA GLY A 224 -5.84 14.09 -13.54
C GLY A 224 -6.21 14.05 -15.02
N VAL A 225 -7.49 13.82 -15.35
CA VAL A 225 -7.98 13.81 -16.73
C VAL A 225 -7.88 15.21 -17.34
N LYS A 226 -8.37 16.24 -16.63
CA LYS A 226 -8.24 17.64 -17.07
C LYS A 226 -6.78 18.06 -17.20
N LEU A 227 -5.93 17.67 -16.26
CA LEU A 227 -4.50 17.97 -16.31
C LEU A 227 -3.82 17.36 -17.54
N VAL A 228 -4.13 16.10 -17.86
CA VAL A 228 -3.63 15.44 -19.07
C VAL A 228 -4.12 16.16 -20.33
N ARG A 229 -5.41 16.54 -20.38
CA ARG A 229 -5.98 17.29 -21.52
C ARG A 229 -5.31 18.66 -21.68
N GLU A 230 -5.20 19.43 -20.59
CA GLU A 230 -4.50 20.73 -20.56
C GLU A 230 -3.08 20.62 -21.11
N ILE A 231 -2.33 19.61 -20.66
CA ILE A 231 -0.95 19.39 -21.10
C ILE A 231 -0.88 18.99 -22.57
N ARG A 232 -1.80 18.12 -23.04
CA ARG A 232 -1.88 17.76 -24.46
C ARG A 232 -2.18 18.97 -25.34
N ASP A 233 -3.15 19.79 -24.95
CA ASP A 233 -3.56 21.00 -25.69
C ASP A 233 -2.44 22.06 -25.72
N LYS A 234 -1.72 22.20 -24.60
CA LYS A 234 -0.54 23.06 -24.49
C LYS A 234 0.58 22.63 -25.44
N GLY A 235 0.67 21.34 -25.75
CA GLY A 235 1.64 20.74 -26.66
C GLY A 235 3.01 20.48 -26.03
N ARG A 236 3.74 19.52 -26.62
CA ARG A 236 5.04 19.02 -26.13
C ARG A 236 6.07 20.13 -25.91
N GLU A 237 6.18 21.10 -26.82
CA GLU A 237 7.22 22.14 -26.75
C GLU A 237 7.11 23.05 -25.53
N LYS A 238 5.89 23.18 -24.98
CA LYS A 238 5.62 24.02 -23.82
C LYS A 238 5.56 23.23 -22.51
N PHE A 239 5.69 21.91 -22.57
CA PHE A 239 5.73 21.08 -21.37
C PHE A 239 6.97 21.40 -20.55
N SER A 240 6.78 21.44 -19.23
CA SER A 240 7.80 21.90 -18.29
C SER A 240 7.93 20.96 -17.10
N LYS A 241 9.02 21.14 -16.32
CA LYS A 241 9.17 20.47 -15.02
C LYS A 241 8.01 20.76 -14.06
N TYR A 242 7.35 21.91 -14.21
CA TYR A 242 6.16 22.26 -13.43
C TYR A 242 4.98 21.34 -13.78
N ASP A 243 4.76 21.06 -15.06
CA ASP A 243 3.71 20.13 -15.52
C ASP A 243 4.00 18.70 -15.02
N LEU A 244 5.26 18.26 -15.08
CA LEU A 244 5.66 16.97 -14.51
C LEU A 244 5.38 16.87 -13.02
N ARG A 245 5.71 17.91 -12.23
CA ARG A 245 5.41 17.95 -10.78
C ARG A 245 3.91 17.86 -10.49
N ARG A 246 3.07 18.48 -11.33
CA ARG A 246 1.61 18.38 -11.22
C ARG A 246 1.14 16.95 -11.52
N LEU A 247 1.67 16.34 -12.58
CA LEU A 247 1.32 14.98 -13.00
C LEU A 247 1.76 13.91 -11.99
N GLN A 248 2.88 14.10 -11.28
CA GLN A 248 3.40 13.14 -10.30
C GLN A 248 2.37 12.73 -9.24
N ARG A 249 1.44 13.63 -8.86
CA ARG A 249 0.38 13.30 -7.88
C ARG A 249 -0.65 12.32 -8.43
N TYR A 250 -0.78 12.24 -9.76
CA TYR A 250 -1.68 11.36 -10.48
C TYR A 250 -0.92 10.22 -11.16
N MET A 251 0.27 9.86 -10.67
CA MET A 251 1.02 8.71 -11.18
C MET A 251 0.91 7.51 -10.23
N VAL A 252 0.90 6.32 -10.82
CA VAL A 252 1.03 5.02 -10.16
C VAL A 252 2.21 4.29 -10.78
N ASN A 253 3.02 3.62 -9.96
CA ASN A 253 4.12 2.78 -10.44
C ASN A 253 3.62 1.36 -10.63
N LEU A 254 3.54 0.92 -11.89
CA LEU A 254 3.11 -0.43 -12.26
C LEU A 254 4.32 -1.33 -12.47
N ARG A 255 4.24 -2.60 -12.04
CA ARG A 255 5.29 -3.58 -12.36
C ARG A 255 5.42 -3.75 -13.86
N SER A 256 6.61 -4.01 -14.36
CA SER A 256 6.85 -4.14 -15.81
C SER A 256 5.92 -5.16 -16.47
N ARG A 257 5.66 -6.30 -15.81
CA ARG A 257 4.68 -7.30 -16.27
C ARG A 257 3.27 -6.71 -16.47
N ASP A 258 2.79 -5.96 -15.49
CA ASP A 258 1.44 -5.41 -15.48
C ASP A 258 1.31 -4.24 -16.48
N PHE A 259 2.37 -3.43 -16.60
CA PHE A 259 2.49 -2.39 -17.60
C PHE A 259 2.44 -2.97 -19.02
N LEU A 260 3.25 -3.99 -19.31
CA LEU A 260 3.30 -4.64 -20.62
C LEU A 260 1.96 -5.29 -20.99
N LEU A 261 1.26 -5.88 -20.02
CA LEU A 261 -0.09 -6.39 -20.22
C LEU A 261 -1.04 -5.27 -20.66
N LEU A 262 -1.11 -4.17 -19.91
CA LEU A 262 -1.99 -3.05 -20.26
C LEU A 262 -1.59 -2.37 -21.59
N GLN A 263 -0.30 -2.33 -21.90
CA GLN A 263 0.21 -1.82 -23.17
C GLN A 263 -0.23 -2.71 -24.34
N SER A 264 -0.15 -4.05 -24.19
CA SER A 264 -0.60 -5.00 -25.22
C SER A 264 -2.10 -4.93 -25.50
N LEU A 265 -2.88 -4.46 -24.52
CA LEU A 265 -4.32 -4.22 -24.63
C LEU A 265 -4.66 -2.79 -25.08
N GLU A 266 -3.65 -1.98 -25.44
CA GLU A 266 -3.77 -0.56 -25.80
C GLU A 266 -4.40 0.35 -24.72
N GLN A 267 -4.38 -0.10 -23.47
CA GLN A 267 -4.95 0.61 -22.32
C GLN A 267 -3.97 1.57 -21.65
N VAL A 268 -2.70 1.51 -22.04
CA VAL A 268 -1.67 2.47 -21.63
C VAL A 268 -1.06 3.04 -22.90
N ARG A 269 -1.10 4.37 -23.03
CA ARG A 269 -0.65 5.08 -24.24
C ARG A 269 0.30 6.20 -23.88
N GLU A 270 1.23 6.54 -24.75
CA GLU A 270 2.11 7.67 -24.51
C GLU A 270 1.32 8.99 -24.38
N LEU A 271 1.78 9.89 -23.50
CA LEU A 271 1.26 11.24 -23.37
C LEU A 271 1.58 12.06 -24.63
N PHE A 272 2.79 11.91 -25.15
CA PHE A 272 3.28 12.43 -26.42
C PHE A 272 4.14 11.37 -27.12
N PRO A 273 4.20 11.34 -28.46
CA PRO A 273 5.02 10.36 -29.19
C PRO A 273 6.51 10.39 -28.78
N ASN A 274 7.07 9.20 -28.51
CA ASN A 274 8.47 8.95 -28.18
C ASN A 274 8.93 9.66 -26.89
N TRP A 275 8.14 9.58 -25.81
CA TRP A 275 8.37 10.38 -24.60
C TRP A 275 8.38 9.61 -23.27
N GLU A 276 8.26 8.29 -23.30
CA GLU A 276 8.33 7.39 -22.12
C GLU A 276 7.47 7.83 -20.92
N LEU A 277 6.44 8.63 -21.19
CA LEU A 277 5.42 9.07 -20.23
C LEU A 277 4.10 8.52 -20.70
N TYR A 278 3.43 7.76 -19.84
CA TYR A 278 2.27 6.99 -20.23
C TYR A 278 1.02 7.42 -19.47
N VAL A 279 -0.13 7.32 -20.14
CA VAL A 279 -1.45 7.64 -19.63
C VAL A 279 -2.31 6.37 -19.71
N LEU A 280 -2.92 6.01 -18.58
CA LEU A 280 -3.88 4.92 -18.48
C LEU A 280 -5.23 5.34 -19.07
N ALA A 281 -5.86 4.44 -19.80
CA ALA A 281 -7.19 4.62 -20.37
C ALA A 281 -8.25 4.82 -19.29
N GLU A 282 -9.30 5.56 -19.64
CA GLU A 282 -10.49 5.69 -18.80
C GLU A 282 -11.14 4.30 -18.62
N GLY A 283 -11.65 4.01 -17.41
CA GLY A 283 -12.22 2.70 -17.06
C GLY A 283 -11.24 1.69 -16.44
N PHE A 284 -9.93 1.92 -16.54
CA PHE A 284 -8.91 1.05 -15.92
C PHE A 284 -8.41 1.57 -14.56
N TYR A 285 -9.09 2.57 -14.00
CA TYR A 285 -8.81 3.12 -12.68
C TYR A 285 -10.11 3.28 -11.91
N ASP A 286 -10.22 2.64 -10.76
CA ASP A 286 -11.31 2.78 -9.80
C ASP A 286 -10.86 3.62 -8.60
N LYS A 287 -11.71 4.54 -8.13
CA LYS A 287 -11.37 5.43 -7.00
C LYS A 287 -11.18 4.70 -5.66
N ARG A 288 -11.79 3.53 -5.50
CA ARG A 288 -11.74 2.68 -4.30
C ARG A 288 -10.63 1.65 -4.36
N PHE A 289 -10.21 1.18 -5.54
CA PHE A 289 -9.23 0.10 -5.68
C PHE A 289 -7.95 0.48 -6.44
N GLY A 290 -7.90 1.65 -7.07
CA GLY A 290 -6.80 2.08 -7.91
C GLY A 290 -6.84 1.45 -9.31
N VAL A 291 -5.67 1.14 -9.88
CA VAL A 291 -5.57 0.53 -11.21
C VAL A 291 -6.27 -0.86 -11.25
N ILE A 292 -6.89 -1.18 -12.38
CA ILE A 292 -7.59 -2.46 -12.62
C ILE A 292 -6.92 -3.15 -13.82
N LEU A 293 -6.59 -4.44 -13.73
CA LEU A 293 -5.97 -5.19 -14.84
C LEU A 293 -6.94 -5.93 -15.74
N HIS A 294 -8.06 -6.38 -15.20
CA HIS A 294 -9.10 -7.09 -15.92
C HIS A 294 -10.36 -6.25 -15.81
N GLN A 295 -11.01 -5.90 -16.93
CA GLN A 295 -12.40 -5.46 -16.86
C GLN A 295 -13.16 -6.57 -16.15
N ARG A 296 -13.45 -6.38 -14.87
CA ARG A 296 -14.36 -7.27 -14.17
C ARG A 296 -15.71 -7.10 -14.83
N SER A 297 -16.43 -8.21 -15.05
CA SER A 297 -17.76 -8.13 -15.63
C SER A 297 -18.63 -7.22 -14.75
N GLU A 298 -19.55 -6.50 -15.39
CA GLU A 298 -20.55 -5.67 -14.70
C GLU A 298 -21.38 -6.48 -13.68
N GLU A 299 -21.37 -7.82 -13.78
CA GLU A 299 -22.00 -8.75 -12.84
C GLU A 299 -21.37 -8.74 -11.44
N ASP A 300 -20.10 -8.35 -11.28
CA ASP A 300 -19.47 -8.15 -9.96
C ASP A 300 -19.97 -6.85 -9.25
N PHE A 301 -20.79 -6.04 -9.92
CA PHE A 301 -21.32 -4.76 -9.41
C PHE A 301 -22.82 -4.77 -9.09
N ILE A 302 -23.54 -5.86 -9.31
CA ILE A 302 -24.96 -5.99 -8.91
C ILE A 302 -25.17 -7.33 -8.19
N LEU A 303 -24.99 -7.31 -6.86
CA LEU A 303 -25.87 -7.86 -5.80
C LEU A 303 -25.16 -7.88 -4.44
#